data_AF-A0A101VGW7-F1
#
_entry.id   AF-A0A101VGW7-F1
#
_cell.length_a   1.000
_cell.length_b   1.000
_cell.length_c   1.000
_cell.angle_alpha   90.00
_cell.angle_beta   90.00
_cell.angle_gamma   90.00
#
_symmetry.space_group_name_H-M   'P 1'
#
loop_
_entity.id
_entity.type
_entity.pdbx_description
1 polymer ?
#
loop_
_entity_poly.entity_id
_entity_poly.type
_entity_poly.pdbx_seq_one_letter_code
_entity_poly.pdbx_strand_id
1 'polypeptide(L)'
;MLGNIRTEELMQRWCELAAFAPVMRSHEGNRPDENLQYDSTPELLGCFARWSRVHAHLAPYVRTLCREAASSGLPLQRPIFLHYPEDAGLFAVQDQYLYGADLLVAPVIEAGATSRRVSLPGDRAWRHAWTGMDFAPGTHEIAAPIGQPPVFYNSDSAHATLFSGLKEVLAA
;
A
#
# COMPACT_ATOMS: atom_id res chain seq x y z
N MET A 1 23.60 -18.22 13.05
CA MET A 1 22.42 -17.52 12.51
C MET A 1 21.23 -17.87 13.39
N LEU A 2 20.55 -16.87 13.95
CA LEU A 2 19.70 -16.96 15.15
C LEU A 2 18.27 -17.51 14.92
N GLY A 3 18.05 -18.40 13.95
CA GLY A 3 16.73 -19.03 13.73
C GLY A 3 15.59 -18.08 13.32
N ASN A 4 15.89 -16.85 12.89
CA ASN A 4 14.88 -15.92 12.39
C ASN A 4 14.43 -16.34 10.99
N ILE A 5 13.15 -16.69 10.86
CA ILE A 5 12.51 -17.20 9.64
C ILE A 5 11.25 -16.40 9.33
N ARG A 6 10.78 -16.43 8.08
CA ARG A 6 9.53 -15.76 7.69
C ARG A 6 8.32 -16.40 8.36
N THR A 7 7.38 -15.56 8.79
CA THR A 7 6.05 -15.99 9.25
C THR A 7 5.01 -15.76 8.15
N GLU A 8 3.86 -16.43 8.26
CA GLU A 8 2.74 -16.19 7.34
C GLU A 8 2.24 -14.75 7.38
N GLU A 9 2.18 -14.14 8.58
CA GLU A 9 1.80 -12.73 8.74
C GLU A 9 2.75 -11.82 7.97
N LEU A 10 4.07 -12.00 8.13
CA LEU A 10 5.08 -11.22 7.41
C LEU A 10 4.86 -11.32 5.90
N MET A 11 4.65 -12.54 5.39
CA MET A 11 4.43 -12.79 3.97
C MET A 11 3.16 -12.10 3.45
N GLN A 12 2.06 -12.14 4.22
CA GLN A 12 0.79 -11.49 3.87
C GLN A 12 0.89 -9.96 3.90
N ARG A 13 1.50 -9.38 4.94
CA ARG A 13 1.76 -7.93 5.04
C ARG A 13 2.68 -7.43 3.93
N TRP A 14 3.66 -8.24 3.51
CA TRP A 14 4.52 -7.87 2.39
C TRP A 14 3.79 -7.90 1.04
N CYS A 15 2.84 -8.82 0.85
CA CYS A 15 1.96 -8.81 -0.33
C CYS A 15 1.12 -7.54 -0.40
N GLU A 16 0.52 -7.13 0.72
CA GLU A 16 -0.24 -5.89 0.85
C GLU A 16 0.58 -4.69 0.39
N LEU A 17 1.79 -4.52 0.94
CA LEU A 17 2.71 -3.46 0.56
C LEU A 17 3.11 -3.54 -0.93
N ALA A 18 3.52 -4.72 -1.40
CA ALA A 18 4.09 -4.88 -2.74
C ALA A 18 3.09 -4.61 -3.87
N ALA A 19 1.78 -4.78 -3.61
CA ALA A 19 0.75 -4.45 -4.58
C ALA A 19 0.72 -2.95 -4.94
N PHE A 20 1.13 -2.09 -4.01
CA PHE A 20 1.23 -0.64 -4.18
C PHE A 20 2.67 -0.15 -4.41
N ALA A 21 3.43 -0.95 -5.16
CA ALA A 21 4.76 -0.61 -5.65
C ALA A 21 4.81 -0.78 -7.19
N PRO A 22 5.80 -0.19 -7.89
CA PRO A 22 5.90 -0.31 -9.35
C PRO A 22 6.08 -1.74 -9.86
N VAL A 23 6.63 -2.63 -9.03
CA VAL A 23 6.87 -4.04 -9.35
C VAL A 23 6.59 -4.88 -8.11
N MET A 24 5.78 -5.93 -8.29
CA MET A 24 5.55 -6.96 -7.28
C MET A 24 6.40 -8.21 -7.61
N ARG A 25 7.36 -8.55 -6.76
CA ARG A 25 8.30 -9.66 -6.97
C ARG A 25 8.67 -10.33 -5.66
N SER A 26 8.66 -11.66 -5.63
CA SER A 26 9.09 -12.46 -4.49
C SER A 26 10.60 -12.76 -4.53
N HIS A 27 11.09 -13.46 -3.50
CA HIS A 27 12.40 -14.08 -3.49
C HIS A 27 12.44 -15.19 -2.44
N GLU A 28 13.01 -16.35 -2.77
CA GLU A 28 13.16 -17.44 -1.79
C GLU A 28 14.11 -17.11 -0.63
N GLY A 29 14.99 -16.12 -0.80
CA GLY A 29 16.00 -15.73 0.17
C GLY A 29 17.27 -16.58 0.08
N ASN A 30 18.14 -16.42 1.06
CA ASN A 30 19.42 -17.12 1.13
C ASN A 30 19.32 -18.53 1.77
N ARG A 31 18.16 -18.89 2.32
CA ARG A 31 17.85 -20.20 2.92
C ARG A 31 16.43 -20.63 2.53
N PRO A 32 16.20 -21.00 1.27
CA PRO A 32 14.87 -21.33 0.75
C PRO A 32 14.14 -22.39 1.58
N ASP A 33 14.83 -23.48 1.93
CA ASP A 33 14.23 -24.63 2.63
C ASP A 33 13.88 -24.35 4.10
N GLU A 34 14.46 -23.31 4.70
CA GLU A 34 14.18 -22.90 6.10
C GLU A 34 13.05 -21.87 6.19
N ASN A 35 12.56 -21.34 5.07
CA ASN A 35 11.61 -20.22 5.05
C ASN A 35 10.35 -20.56 4.26
N LEU A 36 9.22 -20.01 4.73
CA LEU A 36 7.98 -20.02 3.97
C LEU A 36 8.16 -19.27 2.64
N GLN A 37 7.61 -19.86 1.60
CA GLN A 37 7.46 -19.31 0.26
C GLN A 37 5.98 -19.07 -0.03
N TYR A 38 5.66 -18.26 -1.04
CA TYR A 38 4.26 -17.95 -1.36
C TYR A 38 3.47 -19.16 -1.84
N ASP A 39 4.14 -20.19 -2.36
CA ASP A 39 3.57 -21.47 -2.79
C ASP A 39 3.64 -22.56 -1.71
N SER A 40 4.15 -22.26 -0.50
CA SER A 40 4.22 -23.24 0.59
C SER A 40 2.86 -23.66 1.14
N THR A 41 1.86 -22.78 1.08
CA THR A 41 0.49 -23.07 1.54
C THR A 41 -0.56 -22.51 0.58
N PRO A 42 -1.76 -23.13 0.48
CA PRO A 42 -2.87 -22.58 -0.31
C PRO A 42 -3.26 -21.15 0.10
N GLU A 43 -3.15 -20.83 1.39
CA GLU A 43 -3.49 -19.54 1.96
C GLU A 43 -2.52 -18.44 1.47
N LEU A 44 -1.20 -18.70 1.51
CA LEU A 44 -0.20 -17.77 1.02
C LEU A 44 -0.28 -17.59 -0.50
N LEU A 45 -0.55 -18.67 -1.23
CA LEU A 45 -0.69 -18.63 -2.68
C LEU A 45 -1.94 -17.84 -3.08
N GLY A 46 -3.05 -18.07 -2.38
CA GLY A 46 -4.28 -17.29 -2.53
C GLY A 46 -4.09 -15.82 -2.19
N CYS A 47 -3.33 -15.50 -1.14
CA CYS A 47 -2.96 -14.14 -0.79
C CYS A 47 -2.15 -13.46 -1.91
N PHE A 48 -1.12 -14.12 -2.43
CA PHE A 48 -0.30 -13.59 -3.52
C PHE A 48 -1.13 -13.38 -4.79
N ALA A 49 -1.97 -14.35 -5.16
CA ALA A 49 -2.87 -14.24 -6.30
C ALA A 49 -3.80 -13.03 -6.16
N ARG A 50 -4.49 -12.88 -5.03
CA ARG A 50 -5.39 -11.75 -4.75
C ARG A 50 -4.67 -10.41 -4.87
N TRP A 51 -3.51 -10.24 -4.24
CA TRP A 51 -2.76 -8.98 -4.29
C TRP A 51 -2.13 -8.71 -5.65
N SER A 52 -1.76 -9.73 -6.41
CA SER A 52 -1.32 -9.55 -7.80
C SER A 52 -2.44 -9.01 -8.71
N ARG A 53 -3.70 -9.36 -8.46
CA ARG A 53 -4.84 -8.78 -9.18
C ARG A 53 -5.01 -7.30 -8.85
N VAL A 54 -4.86 -6.92 -7.58
CA VAL A 54 -4.86 -5.50 -7.16
C VAL A 54 -3.73 -4.73 -7.85
N HIS A 55 -2.52 -5.28 -7.86
CA HIS A 55 -1.38 -4.69 -8.56
C HIS A 55 -1.66 -4.53 -10.07
N ALA A 56 -2.19 -5.55 -10.72
CA ALA A 56 -2.54 -5.52 -12.14
C ALA A 56 -3.65 -4.50 -12.45
N HIS A 57 -4.65 -4.38 -11.56
CA HIS A 57 -5.73 -3.39 -11.68
C HIS A 57 -5.19 -1.96 -11.65
N LEU A 58 -4.17 -1.68 -10.84
CA LEU A 58 -3.53 -0.36 -10.76
C LEU A 58 -2.63 -0.04 -11.95
N ALA A 59 -2.34 -0.99 -12.85
CA ALA A 59 -1.42 -0.79 -13.96
C ALA A 59 -1.69 0.47 -14.84
N PRO A 60 -2.95 0.88 -15.13
CA PRO A 60 -3.22 2.14 -15.83
C PRO A 60 -2.71 3.37 -15.07
N TYR A 61 -2.86 3.40 -13.75
CA TYR A 61 -2.35 4.47 -12.89
C TYR A 61 -0.82 4.46 -12.83
N VAL A 62 -0.23 3.28 -12.61
CA VAL A 62 1.23 3.12 -12.58
C VAL A 62 1.87 3.58 -13.89
N ARG A 63 1.25 3.31 -15.05
CA ARG A 63 1.73 3.82 -16.35
C ARG A 63 1.73 5.34 -16.43
N THR A 64 0.75 6.02 -15.82
CA THR A 64 0.75 7.50 -15.73
C THR A 64 1.92 7.97 -14.87
N LEU A 65 2.14 7.35 -13.71
CA LEU A 65 3.26 7.70 -12.84
C LEU A 65 4.63 7.44 -13.49
N CYS A 66 4.77 6.35 -14.25
CA CYS A 66 5.99 6.08 -15.02
C CYS A 66 6.28 7.16 -16.07
N ARG A 67 5.23 7.67 -16.76
CA ARG A 67 5.39 8.78 -17.71
C ARG A 67 5.81 10.07 -17.02
N GLU A 68 5.22 10.37 -15.86
CA GLU A 68 5.59 11.53 -15.04
C GLU A 68 7.02 11.42 -14.52
N ALA A 69 7.44 10.23 -14.07
CA ALA A 69 8.81 9.96 -13.66
C ALA A 69 9.79 10.17 -14.82
N ALA A 70 9.46 9.71 -16.03
CA ALA A 70 10.30 9.90 -17.20
C ALA A 70 10.39 11.37 -17.66
N SER A 71 9.32 12.16 -17.50
CA SER A 71 9.30 13.55 -17.95
C SER A 71 9.84 14.56 -16.93
N SER A 72 9.70 14.28 -15.63
CA SER A 72 9.98 15.24 -14.55
C SER A 72 10.93 14.72 -13.46
N GLY A 73 11.20 13.42 -13.43
CA GLY A 73 11.99 12.79 -12.37
C GLY A 73 11.22 12.54 -11.07
N LEU A 74 9.92 12.86 -11.00
CA LEU A 74 9.11 12.59 -9.80
C LEU A 74 9.02 11.07 -9.53
N PRO A 75 9.36 10.59 -8.32
CA PRO A 75 9.28 9.17 -8.02
C PRO A 75 7.82 8.71 -7.93
N LEU A 76 7.59 7.42 -8.14
CA LEU A 76 6.24 6.85 -8.04
C LEU A 76 5.78 6.77 -6.58
N GLN A 77 6.68 6.39 -5.67
CA GLN A 77 6.45 6.47 -4.22
C GLN A 77 7.11 7.74 -3.71
N ARG A 78 6.31 8.63 -3.13
CA ARG A 78 6.70 10.00 -2.77
C ARG A 78 6.57 10.18 -1.26
N PRO A 79 7.54 10.87 -0.63
CA PRO A 79 7.32 11.35 0.72
C PRO A 79 6.18 12.38 0.71
N ILE A 80 5.40 12.41 1.78
CA ILE A 80 4.13 13.16 1.79
C ILE A 80 4.36 14.67 1.70
N PHE A 81 5.42 15.17 2.34
CA PHE A 81 5.81 16.58 2.31
C PHE A 81 6.08 17.10 0.88
N LEU A 82 6.34 16.23 -0.10
CA LEU A 82 6.57 16.65 -1.48
C LEU A 82 5.34 17.33 -2.09
N HIS A 83 4.14 16.94 -1.66
CA HIS A 83 2.87 17.50 -2.10
C HIS A 83 2.24 18.44 -1.07
N TYR A 84 2.73 18.42 0.17
CA TYR A 84 2.19 19.18 1.32
C TYR A 84 3.31 19.80 2.15
N PRO A 85 4.15 20.69 1.57
CA PRO A 85 5.35 21.23 2.22
C PRO A 85 5.03 22.18 3.38
N GLU A 86 3.82 22.72 3.45
CA GLU A 86 3.36 23.62 4.51
C GLU A 86 3.15 22.93 5.87
N ASP A 87 2.95 21.61 5.89
CA ASP A 87 2.82 20.83 7.12
C ASP A 87 4.17 20.23 7.52
N ALA A 88 4.87 20.92 8.42
CA ALA A 88 6.16 20.50 8.95
C ALA A 88 6.13 19.11 9.63
N GLY A 89 4.97 18.66 10.12
CA GLY A 89 4.83 17.34 10.73
C GLY A 89 5.04 16.20 9.74
N LEU A 90 4.78 16.43 8.46
CA LEU A 90 4.88 15.42 7.40
C LEU A 90 6.32 15.14 6.96
N PHE A 91 7.29 15.99 7.33
CA PHE A 91 8.70 15.81 6.97
C PHE A 91 9.35 14.62 7.70
N ALA A 92 8.87 14.31 8.90
CA ALA A 92 9.38 13.20 9.71
C ALA A 92 8.71 11.84 9.37
N VAL A 93 7.69 11.85 8.51
CA VAL A 93 6.92 10.66 8.18
C VAL A 93 7.67 9.84 7.14
N GLN A 94 8.02 8.60 7.50
CA GLN A 94 8.89 7.72 6.69
C GLN A 94 8.31 6.31 6.45
N ASP A 95 7.19 6.00 7.11
CA ASP A 95 6.55 4.67 7.12
C ASP A 95 5.19 4.68 6.39
N GLN A 96 4.82 5.79 5.75
CA GLN A 96 3.69 5.94 4.84
C GLN A 96 4.11 6.84 3.68
N TYR A 97 3.51 6.65 2.51
CA TYR A 97 3.91 7.34 1.29
C TYR A 97 2.70 7.66 0.43
N LEU A 98 2.85 8.66 -0.44
CA LEU A 98 1.95 8.85 -1.56
C LEU A 98 2.44 8.00 -2.73
N TYR A 99 1.57 7.15 -3.28
CA TYR A 99 1.81 6.48 -4.55
C TYR A 99 1.23 7.37 -5.65
N GLY A 100 2.09 8.14 -6.32
CA GLY A 100 1.67 9.30 -7.10
C GLY A 100 1.24 10.45 -6.18
N ALA A 101 0.32 11.30 -6.65
CA ALA A 101 -0.25 12.39 -5.85
C ALA A 101 -1.59 12.02 -5.17
N ASP A 102 -2.25 10.97 -5.66
CA ASP A 102 -3.69 10.77 -5.42
C ASP A 102 -4.01 9.55 -4.53
N LEU A 103 -3.02 8.71 -4.23
CA LEU A 103 -3.19 7.50 -3.43
C LEU A 103 -2.19 7.53 -2.27
N LEU A 104 -2.68 7.46 -1.03
CA LEU A 104 -1.87 7.34 0.17
C LEU A 104 -1.86 5.89 0.64
N VAL A 105 -0.67 5.39 0.99
CA VAL A 105 -0.46 4.02 1.46
C VAL A 105 0.30 4.05 2.77
N ALA A 106 -0.25 3.41 3.80
CA ALA A 106 0.36 3.27 5.12
C ALA A 106 0.42 1.79 5.53
N PRO A 107 1.42 1.02 5.07
CA PRO A 107 1.54 -0.44 5.26
C PRO A 107 1.70 -0.88 6.72
N VAL A 108 1.05 -1.94 7.18
CA VAL A 108 1.33 -2.44 8.55
C VAL A 108 2.71 -3.11 8.58
N ILE A 109 3.60 -2.61 9.44
CA ILE A 109 5.00 -3.07 9.56
C ILE A 109 5.35 -3.68 10.93
N GLU A 110 4.38 -3.70 11.85
CA GLU A 110 4.53 -4.28 13.19
C GLU A 110 3.76 -5.61 13.27
N ALA A 111 4.38 -6.64 13.84
CA ALA A 111 3.76 -7.95 13.98
C ALA A 111 2.57 -7.92 14.97
N GLY A 112 1.50 -8.64 14.64
CA GLY A 112 0.27 -8.73 15.43
C GLY A 112 -0.61 -7.48 15.41
N ALA A 113 -0.24 -6.43 14.66
CA ALA A 113 -1.02 -5.20 14.61
C ALA A 113 -2.33 -5.39 13.83
N THR A 114 -3.44 -4.97 14.44
CA THR A 114 -4.79 -4.99 13.86
C THR A 114 -5.31 -3.59 13.50
N SER A 115 -4.55 -2.55 13.85
CA SER A 115 -4.79 -1.16 13.50
C SER A 115 -3.46 -0.44 13.32
N ARG A 116 -3.53 0.75 12.72
CA ARG A 116 -2.37 1.62 12.53
C ARG A 116 -2.77 3.09 12.60
N ARG A 117 -1.92 3.88 13.24
CA ARG A 117 -2.00 5.35 13.20
C ARG A 117 -1.53 5.88 11.84
N VAL A 118 -2.37 6.65 11.16
CA VAL A 118 -2.12 7.20 9.82
C VAL A 118 -2.32 8.72 9.81
N SER A 119 -1.39 9.45 9.20
CA SER A 119 -1.49 10.90 8.99
C SER A 119 -2.01 11.20 7.58
N LEU A 120 -3.19 11.83 7.49
CA LEU A 120 -3.81 12.22 6.23
C LEU A 120 -3.57 13.72 5.98
N PRO A 121 -2.90 14.11 4.89
CA PRO A 121 -2.46 15.48 4.67
C PRO A 121 -3.52 16.36 3.98
N GLY A 122 -3.24 17.66 3.91
CA GLY A 122 -4.00 18.62 3.11
C GLY A 122 -5.24 19.19 3.81
N ASP A 123 -6.19 19.65 2.99
CA ASP A 123 -7.42 20.33 3.42
C ASP A 123 -8.70 19.58 2.98
N ARG A 124 -8.56 18.48 2.25
CA ARG A 124 -9.64 17.67 1.67
C ARG A 124 -9.73 16.30 2.30
N ALA A 125 -10.94 15.73 2.26
CA ALA A 125 -11.17 14.38 2.74
C ALA A 125 -10.51 13.32 1.84
N TRP A 126 -9.98 12.30 2.50
CA TRP A 126 -9.39 11.11 1.89
C TRP A 126 -10.34 9.93 2.03
N ARG A 127 -10.64 9.24 0.95
CA ARG A 127 -11.55 8.08 0.96
C ARG A 127 -10.78 6.80 1.17
N HIS A 128 -11.16 6.03 2.19
CA HIS A 128 -10.58 4.72 2.48
C HIS A 128 -10.97 3.70 1.41
N ALA A 129 -9.99 3.04 0.80
CA ALA A 129 -10.18 2.20 -0.40
C ALA A 129 -11.11 1.00 -0.19
N TRP A 130 -11.16 0.46 1.03
CA TRP A 130 -11.90 -0.78 1.32
C TRP A 130 -13.31 -0.52 1.84
N THR A 131 -13.45 0.48 2.72
CA THR A 131 -14.74 0.79 3.37
C THR A 131 -15.52 1.88 2.63
N GLY A 132 -14.85 2.68 1.79
CA GLY A 132 -15.45 3.85 1.13
C GLY A 132 -15.74 5.03 2.08
N MET A 133 -15.35 4.93 3.34
CA MET A 133 -15.52 6.02 4.32
C MET A 133 -14.54 7.15 4.05
N ASP A 134 -15.00 8.38 4.24
CA ASP A 134 -14.19 9.58 4.13
C ASP A 134 -13.59 9.97 5.48
N PHE A 135 -12.32 10.34 5.45
CA PHE A 135 -11.60 10.84 6.61
C PHE A 135 -11.11 12.25 6.31
N ALA A 136 -11.36 13.18 7.22
CA ALA A 136 -10.79 14.53 7.15
C ALA A 136 -9.26 14.46 7.30
N PRO A 137 -8.52 15.49 6.84
CA PRO A 137 -7.10 15.62 7.16
C PRO A 137 -6.83 15.55 8.67
N GLY A 138 -5.67 15.03 9.04
CA GLY A 138 -5.26 14.81 10.42
C GLY A 138 -4.78 13.39 10.69
N THR A 139 -4.54 13.07 11.95
CA THR A 139 -4.06 11.75 12.36
C THR A 139 -5.21 10.89 12.88
N HIS A 140 -5.32 9.67 12.36
CA HIS A 140 -6.42 8.75 12.66
C HIS A 140 -5.89 7.37 13.03
N GLU A 141 -6.57 6.68 13.93
CA GLU A 141 -6.35 5.26 14.17
C GLU A 141 -7.23 4.45 13.19
N ILE A 142 -6.60 3.70 12.29
CA ILE A 142 -7.27 3.00 11.20
C ILE A 142 -7.21 1.50 11.45
N ALA A 143 -8.37 0.83 11.45
CA ALA A 143 -8.42 -0.63 11.48
C ALA A 143 -7.71 -1.20 10.24
N ALA A 144 -6.80 -2.14 10.47
CA ALA A 144 -5.91 -2.68 9.45
C ALA A 144 -5.78 -4.20 9.57
N PRO A 145 -6.89 -4.98 9.56
CA PRO A 145 -6.78 -6.44 9.52
C PRO A 145 -6.03 -6.89 8.26
N ILE A 146 -5.46 -8.10 8.28
CA ILE A 146 -4.85 -8.68 7.07
C ILE A 146 -5.87 -8.67 5.92
N GLY A 147 -5.44 -8.21 4.75
CA GLY A 147 -6.26 -8.01 3.57
C GLY A 147 -6.80 -6.58 3.40
N GLN A 148 -6.74 -5.72 4.42
CA GLN A 148 -7.21 -4.32 4.34
C GLN A 148 -6.16 -3.35 4.88
N PRO A 149 -4.98 -3.25 4.23
CA PRO A 149 -3.94 -2.30 4.65
C PRO A 149 -4.47 -0.86 4.53
N PRO A 150 -4.11 0.09 5.40
CA PRO A 150 -4.57 1.47 5.28
C PRO A 150 -4.17 2.10 3.93
N VAL A 151 -5.15 2.28 3.06
CA VAL A 151 -5.00 2.84 1.72
C VAL A 151 -6.13 3.82 1.48
N PHE A 152 -5.78 5.02 1.02
CA PHE A 152 -6.73 6.11 0.83
C PHE A 152 -6.50 6.76 -0.51
N TYR A 153 -7.56 7.30 -1.11
CA TYR A 153 -7.44 8.07 -2.33
C TYR A 153 -8.19 9.40 -2.25
N ASN A 154 -7.72 10.37 -3.02
CA ASN A 154 -8.44 11.63 -3.20
C ASN A 154 -9.68 11.40 -4.08
N SER A 155 -10.86 11.73 -3.56
CA SER A 155 -12.14 11.55 -4.27
C SER A 155 -12.26 12.41 -5.52
N ASP A 156 -11.52 13.52 -5.59
CA ASP A 156 -11.48 14.41 -6.75
C ASP A 156 -10.45 13.97 -7.81
N SER A 157 -9.73 12.87 -7.58
CA SER A 157 -8.74 12.34 -8.52
C SER A 157 -9.40 11.95 -9.85
N ALA A 158 -8.71 12.23 -10.96
CA ALA A 158 -9.08 11.71 -12.28
C ALA A 158 -9.09 10.17 -12.34
N HIS A 159 -8.45 9.51 -11.37
CA HIS A 159 -8.41 8.05 -11.21
C HIS A 159 -9.36 7.52 -10.14
N ALA A 160 -10.24 8.35 -9.56
CA ALA A 160 -11.14 7.94 -8.47
C ALA A 160 -11.99 6.69 -8.81
N THR A 161 -12.49 6.57 -10.04
CA THR A 161 -13.22 5.37 -10.51
C THR A 161 -12.35 4.11 -10.54
N LEU A 162 -11.06 4.25 -10.88
CA LEU A 162 -10.12 3.14 -10.83
C LEU A 162 -9.89 2.71 -9.39
N PHE A 163 -9.68 3.67 -8.48
CA PHE A 163 -9.42 3.39 -7.06
C PHE A 163 -10.63 2.81 -6.35
N SER A 164 -11.84 3.29 -6.64
CA SER A 164 -13.06 2.71 -6.08
C SER A 164 -13.25 1.24 -6.44
N GLY A 165 -12.68 0.81 -7.58
CA GLY A 165 -12.69 -0.58 -8.06
C GLY A 165 -11.79 -1.55 -7.28
N LEU A 166 -10.93 -1.05 -6.38
CA LEU A 166 -9.98 -1.87 -5.62
C LEU A 166 -10.70 -2.88 -4.72
N LYS A 167 -11.83 -2.50 -4.12
CA LYS A 167 -12.60 -3.37 -3.23
C LYS A 167 -13.21 -4.56 -3.99
N GLU A 168 -13.67 -4.36 -5.22
CA GLU A 168 -14.21 -5.44 -6.06
C GLU A 168 -13.10 -6.40 -6.49
N VAL A 169 -11.94 -5.89 -6.87
CA VAL A 169 -10.79 -6.72 -7.28
C VAL A 169 -10.26 -7.56 -6.11
N LEU A 170 -10.28 -7.02 -4.90
CA LEU A 170 -9.88 -7.74 -3.70
C LEU A 170 -10.86 -8.87 -3.34
N ALA A 171 -12.13 -8.73 -3.68
CA ALA A 171 -13.19 -9.70 -3.39
C ALA A 171 -13.31 -10.82 -4.45
N ALA A 172 -12.63 -10.70 -5.59
CA ALA A 172 -12.64 -11.64 -6.71
C ALA A 172 -11.50 -12.68 -6.64
#